data_AF-A0A182QJS9-F1
#
_entry.id   AF-A0A182QJS9-F1
#
_cell.length_a   1.000
_cell.length_b   1.000
_cell.length_c   1.000
_cell.angle_alpha   90.00
_cell.angle_beta   90.00
_cell.angle_gamma   90.00
#
_symmetry.space_group_name_H-M   'P 1'
#
loop_
_entity.id
_entity.type
_entity.pdbx_description
1 polymer ?
#
loop_
_entity_poly.entity_id
_entity_poly.type
_entity_poly.pdbx_seq_one_letter_code
_entity_poly.pdbx_strand_id
1 'polypeptide(L)'
;MVSNILVLTICLAFFAIEAHGFKKYVAYNHIRRNFFTAWQTCRLYGGHLASIESAEENARVETAINAAGSINSNWFIGGTTIGIKGRYVWIGLNKEITSSSYQNWISGKPNTRLSNRCMIMGGAGGNQWNEVSCSSAAARFVCAFVS
;
A
#
# COMPACT_ATOMS: atom_id res chain seq x y z
N MET A 1 -21.77 36.77 -4.33
CA MET A 1 -21.84 36.03 -5.62
C MET A 1 -20.71 35.03 -5.63
N VAL A 2 -21.00 33.74 -5.49
CA VAL A 2 -19.99 32.68 -5.61
C VAL A 2 -19.66 32.58 -7.10
N SER A 3 -18.38 32.69 -7.48
CA SER A 3 -17.96 32.66 -8.89
C SER A 3 -18.31 31.32 -9.53
N ASN A 4 -18.84 31.32 -10.76
CA ASN A 4 -19.13 30.09 -11.53
C ASN A 4 -17.90 29.18 -11.68
N ILE A 5 -16.70 29.78 -11.69
CA ILE A 5 -15.42 29.03 -11.72
C ILE A 5 -15.23 28.25 -10.42
N LEU A 6 -15.58 28.84 -9.27
CA LEU A 6 -15.46 28.19 -7.96
C LEU A 6 -16.48 27.05 -7.81
N VAL A 7 -17.68 27.20 -8.36
CA VAL A 7 -18.69 26.13 -8.37
C VAL A 7 -18.22 24.95 -9.21
N LEU A 8 -17.62 25.21 -10.37
CA LEU A 8 -17.13 24.17 -11.28
C LEU A 8 -15.93 23.40 -10.69
N THR A 9 -14.97 24.10 -10.07
CA THR A 9 -13.81 23.44 -9.44
C THR A 9 -14.22 22.59 -8.23
N ILE A 10 -15.18 23.06 -7.44
CA ILE A 10 -15.75 22.29 -6.33
C ILE A 10 -16.45 21.04 -6.87
N CYS A 11 -17.29 21.15 -7.91
CA CYS A 11 -17.95 19.99 -8.52
C CYS A 11 -16.93 18.96 -9.02
N LEU A 12 -15.89 19.40 -9.74
CA LEU A 12 -14.85 18.50 -10.25
C LEU A 12 -14.08 17.79 -9.12
N ALA A 13 -13.81 18.49 -8.02
CA ALA A 13 -13.19 17.89 -6.85
C ALA A 13 -14.11 16.84 -6.19
N PHE A 14 -15.40 17.13 -6.03
CA PHE A 14 -16.38 16.17 -5.50
C PHE A 14 -16.52 14.94 -6.40
N PHE A 15 -16.68 15.12 -7.71
CA PHE A 15 -16.72 14.01 -8.68
C PHE A 15 -15.42 13.20 -8.68
N ALA A 16 -14.26 13.84 -8.52
CA ALA A 16 -12.98 13.13 -8.43
C ALA A 16 -12.85 12.31 -7.14
N ILE A 17 -13.32 12.85 -6.00
CA ILE A 17 -13.36 12.15 -4.71
C ILE A 17 -14.28 10.93 -4.79
N GLU A 18 -15.48 11.08 -5.37
CA GLU A 18 -16.41 9.97 -5.60
C GLU A 18 -15.86 8.93 -6.58
N ALA A 19 -15.13 9.35 -7.62
CA ALA A 19 -14.57 8.45 -8.62
C ALA A 19 -13.37 7.61 -8.14
N HIS A 20 -12.61 8.10 -7.13
CA HIS A 20 -11.44 7.39 -6.62
C HIS A 20 -11.70 6.68 -5.28
N GLY A 21 -12.78 7.05 -4.58
CA GLY A 21 -13.20 6.47 -3.32
C GLY A 21 -12.21 6.73 -2.18
N PHE A 22 -12.70 6.79 -0.95
CA PHE A 22 -11.82 6.92 0.21
C PHE A 22 -11.28 5.53 0.58
N LYS A 23 -9.95 5.36 0.65
CA LYS A 23 -9.35 4.10 1.09
C LYS A 23 -9.29 4.02 2.62
N LYS A 24 -9.99 3.05 3.18
CA LYS A 24 -9.82 2.61 4.58
C LYS A 24 -8.77 1.52 4.68
N TYR A 25 -7.88 1.62 5.66
CA TYR A 25 -6.82 0.65 5.91
C TYR A 25 -7.08 -0.16 7.19
N VAL A 26 -6.92 -1.48 7.12
CA VAL A 26 -7.04 -2.39 8.27
C VAL A 26 -5.83 -3.30 8.31
N ALA A 27 -5.13 -3.30 9.43
CA ALA A 27 -3.96 -4.15 9.65
C ALA A 27 -4.35 -5.42 10.40
N TYR A 28 -3.89 -6.57 9.92
CA TYR A 28 -4.18 -7.88 10.48
C TYR A 28 -2.91 -8.48 11.08
N ASN A 29 -2.89 -8.60 12.41
CA ASN A 29 -1.79 -9.15 13.20
C ASN A 29 -1.78 -10.70 13.16
N HIS A 30 -1.94 -11.28 11.97
CA HIS A 30 -1.89 -12.73 11.76
C HIS A 30 -0.46 -13.13 11.43
N ILE A 31 0.25 -13.70 12.40
CA ILE A 31 1.65 -14.09 12.25
C ILE A 31 1.75 -15.32 11.31
N ARG A 32 2.88 -15.44 10.60
CA ARG A 32 3.20 -16.54 9.68
C ARG A 32 2.32 -16.62 8.43
N ARG A 33 2.20 -15.49 7.72
CA ARG A 33 1.63 -15.44 6.38
C ARG A 33 2.73 -15.03 5.39
N ASN A 34 2.75 -15.68 4.23
CA ASN A 34 3.53 -15.20 3.09
C ASN A 34 2.69 -14.16 2.32
N PHE A 35 3.32 -13.49 1.34
CA PHE A 35 2.65 -12.44 0.58
C PHE A 35 1.38 -12.93 -0.14
N PHE A 36 1.40 -14.13 -0.71
CA PHE A 36 0.28 -14.68 -1.46
C PHE A 36 -0.93 -14.97 -0.58
N THR A 37 -0.72 -15.51 0.62
CA THR A 37 -1.81 -15.71 1.59
C THR A 37 -2.38 -14.38 2.06
N ALA A 38 -1.53 -13.37 2.31
CA ALA A 38 -1.98 -12.02 2.65
C ALA A 38 -2.82 -11.40 1.52
N TRP A 39 -2.35 -11.52 0.28
CA TRP A 39 -3.05 -11.05 -0.92
C TRP A 39 -4.43 -11.69 -1.06
N GLN A 40 -4.51 -13.02 -0.98
CA GLN A 40 -5.77 -13.75 -1.04
C GLN A 40 -6.70 -13.39 0.12
N THR A 41 -6.16 -13.22 1.34
CA THR A 41 -6.96 -12.87 2.53
C THR A 41 -7.61 -11.50 2.37
N CYS A 42 -6.87 -10.49 1.92
CA CYS A 42 -7.47 -9.17 1.67
C CYS A 42 -8.58 -9.23 0.62
N ARG A 43 -8.40 -10.03 -0.45
CA ARG A 43 -9.44 -10.24 -1.46
C ARG A 43 -10.68 -10.92 -0.91
N LEU A 44 -10.51 -11.93 -0.05
CA LEU A 44 -11.62 -12.61 0.62
C LEU A 44 -12.41 -11.67 1.54
N TYR A 45 -11.76 -10.68 2.16
CA TYR A 45 -12.43 -9.66 2.97
C TYR A 45 -13.11 -8.57 2.14
N GLY A 46 -13.04 -8.63 0.81
CA GLY A 46 -13.63 -7.61 -0.08
C GLY A 46 -12.72 -6.39 -0.31
N GLY A 47 -11.44 -6.49 0.01
CA GLY A 47 -10.43 -5.46 -0.23
C GLY A 47 -9.26 -5.95 -1.07
N HIS A 48 -8.12 -5.28 -0.95
CA HIS A 48 -6.85 -5.70 -1.54
C HIS A 48 -5.69 -5.38 -0.61
N LEU A 49 -4.49 -5.95 -0.85
CA LEU A 49 -3.30 -5.52 -0.10
C LEU A 49 -3.08 -4.02 -0.29
N ALA A 50 -2.76 -3.31 0.80
CA ALA A 50 -2.70 -1.86 0.84
C ALA A 50 -1.84 -1.28 -0.29
N SER A 51 -2.43 -0.39 -1.09
CA SER A 51 -1.73 0.37 -2.13
C SER A 51 -1.65 1.81 -1.68
N ILE A 52 -0.46 2.41 -1.73
CA ILE A 52 -0.16 3.70 -1.11
C ILE A 52 0.28 4.68 -2.19
N GLU A 53 -0.55 5.68 -2.47
CA GLU A 53 -0.39 6.64 -3.56
C GLU A 53 -0.17 8.07 -3.07
N SER A 54 -0.14 8.29 -1.74
CA SER A 54 0.16 9.57 -1.13
C SER A 54 0.79 9.43 0.27
N ALA A 55 1.41 10.51 0.76
CA ALA A 55 1.92 10.58 2.12
C ALA A 55 0.81 10.43 3.18
N GLU A 56 -0.38 10.93 2.89
CA GLU A 56 -1.54 10.80 3.75
C GLU A 56 -2.02 9.35 3.85
N GLU A 57 -2.03 8.62 2.73
CA GLU A 57 -2.31 7.18 2.73
C GLU A 57 -1.23 6.41 3.51
N ASN A 58 0.05 6.79 3.39
CA ASN A 58 1.13 6.17 4.15
C ASN A 58 0.93 6.32 5.66
N ALA A 59 0.56 7.53 6.12
CA ALA A 59 0.25 7.81 7.51
C ALA A 59 -0.97 7.04 8.03
N ARG A 60 -2.00 6.83 7.18
CA ARG A 60 -3.14 5.97 7.54
C ARG A 60 -2.75 4.50 7.69
N VAL A 61 -1.87 3.99 6.82
CA VAL A 61 -1.33 2.62 6.94
C VAL A 61 -0.52 2.47 8.22
N GLU A 62 0.37 3.41 8.53
CA GLU A 62 1.14 3.43 9.78
C GLU A 62 0.22 3.44 11.01
N THR A 63 -0.83 4.27 10.99
CA THR A 63 -1.84 4.33 12.05
C THR A 63 -2.54 2.99 12.24
N ALA A 64 -2.97 2.34 11.15
CA ALA A 64 -3.61 1.02 11.20
C ALA A 64 -2.65 -0.04 11.78
N ILE A 65 -1.37 0.00 11.41
CA ILE A 65 -0.33 -0.89 11.94
C ILE A 65 -0.17 -0.72 13.46
N ASN A 66 -0.04 0.51 13.93
CA ASN A 66 0.14 0.81 15.36
C ASN A 66 -1.13 0.48 16.18
N ALA A 67 -2.32 0.56 15.58
CA ALA A 67 -3.55 0.13 16.23
C ALA A 67 -3.66 -1.40 16.37
N ALA A 68 -3.14 -2.16 15.41
CA ALA A 68 -3.22 -3.63 15.41
C ALA A 68 -2.00 -4.33 16.03
N GLY A 69 -0.88 -3.61 16.22
CA GLY A 69 0.38 -4.16 16.68
C GLY A 69 1.47 -3.10 16.77
N SER A 70 2.65 -3.38 16.22
CA SER A 70 3.80 -2.47 16.30
C SER A 70 4.40 -2.20 14.92
N ILE A 71 4.73 -0.94 14.65
CA ILE A 71 5.52 -0.54 13.47
C ILE A 71 6.91 -1.19 13.45
N ASN A 72 7.42 -1.70 14.57
CA ASN A 72 8.69 -2.43 14.61
C ASN A 72 8.58 -3.88 14.08
N SER A 73 7.39 -4.32 13.69
CA SER A 73 7.16 -5.60 13.00
C SER A 73 7.04 -5.42 11.49
N ASN A 74 7.26 -6.48 10.70
CA ASN A 74 7.06 -6.44 9.25
C ASN A 74 5.58 -6.63 8.89
N TRP A 75 5.06 -5.77 8.01
CA TRP A 75 3.69 -5.81 7.50
C TRP A 75 3.69 -5.74 5.97
N PHE A 76 3.18 -6.78 5.32
CA PHE A 76 3.00 -6.76 3.86
C PHE A 76 2.01 -5.67 3.43
N ILE A 77 2.43 -4.94 2.41
CA ILE A 77 1.62 -4.03 1.61
C ILE A 77 1.66 -4.48 0.14
N GLY A 78 0.81 -3.92 -0.72
CA GLY A 78 0.51 -4.47 -2.05
C GLY A 78 1.60 -4.30 -3.12
N GLY A 79 2.74 -3.73 -2.78
CA GLY A 79 3.83 -3.50 -3.72
C GLY A 79 4.55 -4.80 -4.06
N THR A 80 4.71 -5.13 -5.34
CA THR A 80 5.45 -6.31 -5.77
C THR A 80 6.03 -6.17 -7.17
N THR A 81 7.06 -6.96 -7.49
CA THR A 81 7.61 -7.09 -8.86
C THR A 81 7.18 -8.36 -9.58
N ILE A 82 6.24 -9.15 -9.03
CA ILE A 82 5.80 -10.41 -9.64
C ILE A 82 5.05 -10.17 -10.96
N GLY A 83 4.29 -9.06 -11.06
CA GLY A 83 3.52 -8.74 -12.27
C GLY A 83 4.38 -8.24 -13.43
N ILE A 84 5.46 -7.51 -13.14
CA ILE A 84 6.36 -6.96 -14.16
C ILE A 84 7.80 -7.07 -13.64
N LYS A 85 8.62 -7.89 -14.31
CA LYS A 85 10.00 -8.15 -13.87
C LYS A 85 10.76 -6.83 -13.73
N GLY A 86 11.29 -6.58 -12.52
CA GLY A 86 12.10 -5.40 -12.20
C GLY A 86 11.31 -4.12 -11.92
N ARG A 87 9.98 -4.10 -12.10
CA ARG A 87 9.13 -2.92 -11.91
C ARG A 87 8.11 -3.19 -10.82
N TYR A 88 7.95 -2.26 -9.89
CA TYR A 88 6.97 -2.41 -8.82
C TYR A 88 5.59 -2.06 -9.32
N VAL A 89 4.61 -2.86 -8.92
CA VAL A 89 3.19 -2.59 -9.13
C VAL A 89 2.47 -2.68 -7.79
N TRP A 90 1.49 -1.80 -7.60
CA TRP A 90 0.44 -1.99 -6.62
C TRP A 90 -0.51 -3.08 -7.13
N ILE A 91 -0.34 -4.31 -6.65
CA ILE A 91 -1.10 -5.48 -7.14
C ILE A 91 -2.62 -5.33 -6.94
N GLY A 92 -3.04 -4.56 -5.94
CA GLY A 92 -4.45 -4.29 -5.69
C GLY A 92 -5.11 -3.38 -6.71
N LEU A 93 -4.33 -2.45 -7.30
CA LEU A 93 -4.81 -1.46 -8.26
C LEU A 93 -4.44 -1.81 -9.71
N ASN A 94 -3.64 -2.86 -9.92
CA ASN A 94 -2.98 -3.15 -11.20
C ASN A 94 -2.25 -1.93 -11.77
N LYS A 95 -1.64 -1.12 -10.89
CA LYS A 95 -0.99 0.15 -11.23
C LYS A 95 0.50 0.08 -10.96
N GLU A 96 1.30 0.51 -11.92
CA GLU A 96 2.74 0.58 -11.76
C GLU A 96 3.18 1.77 -10.88
N ILE A 97 4.21 1.53 -10.07
CA ILE A 97 4.93 2.56 -9.31
C ILE A 97 6.09 3.07 -10.17
N THR A 98 5.89 4.23 -10.76
CA THR A 98 6.88 4.93 -11.61
C THR A 98 7.66 5.98 -10.81
N SER A 99 8.66 6.61 -11.43
CA SER A 99 9.40 7.74 -10.83
C SER A 99 8.52 8.94 -10.46
N SER A 100 7.37 9.12 -11.12
CA SER A 100 6.39 10.18 -10.82
C SER A 100 5.34 9.78 -9.78
N SER A 101 5.33 8.51 -9.35
CA SER A 101 4.43 8.03 -8.30
C SER A 101 4.93 8.46 -6.91
N TYR A 102 4.02 8.56 -5.95
CA TYR A 102 4.42 8.66 -4.54
C TYR A 102 5.29 7.46 -4.15
N GLN A 103 6.40 7.72 -3.47
CA GLN A 103 7.35 6.72 -3.03
C GLN A 103 7.84 7.05 -1.63
N ASN A 104 7.99 6.03 -0.77
CA ASN A 104 8.51 6.19 0.58
C ASN A 104 9.47 5.06 0.96
N TRP A 105 10.41 4.75 0.08
CA TRP A 105 11.41 3.70 0.31
C TRP A 105 12.41 4.08 1.41
N ILE A 106 12.88 3.09 2.18
CA ILE A 106 14.09 3.24 3.00
C ILE A 106 15.30 3.58 2.11
N SER A 107 16.28 4.31 2.65
CA SER A 107 17.48 4.71 1.91
C SER A 107 18.17 3.52 1.22
N GLY A 108 18.58 3.72 -0.05
CA GLY A 108 19.24 2.70 -0.86
C GLY A 108 18.30 1.65 -1.47
N LYS A 109 16.98 1.80 -1.35
CA LYS A 109 15.97 0.95 -1.98
C LYS A 109 15.19 1.70 -3.07
N PRO A 110 14.61 0.97 -4.05
CA PRO A 110 14.60 -0.49 -4.21
C PRO A 110 15.91 -1.12 -4.74
N ASN A 111 16.29 -2.33 -4.28
CA ASN A 111 17.46 -3.06 -4.80
C ASN A 111 17.10 -3.83 -6.07
N THR A 112 17.75 -3.54 -7.18
CA THR A 112 17.47 -4.15 -8.48
C THR A 112 17.99 -5.60 -8.63
N ARG A 113 18.74 -6.14 -7.66
CA ARG A 113 19.43 -7.43 -7.78
C ARG A 113 18.61 -8.68 -7.43
N LEU A 114 17.41 -8.54 -6.85
CA LEU A 114 16.56 -9.67 -6.46
C LEU A 114 15.38 -9.86 -7.42
N SER A 115 15.09 -11.11 -7.79
CA SER A 115 13.86 -11.52 -8.48
C SER A 115 12.70 -11.69 -7.49
N ASN A 116 11.47 -11.41 -7.93
CA ASN A 116 10.22 -11.59 -7.18
C ASN A 116 10.22 -10.98 -5.76
N ARG A 117 10.21 -9.65 -5.70
CA ARG A 117 10.18 -8.89 -4.45
C ARG A 117 8.77 -8.49 -4.06
N CYS A 118 8.53 -8.48 -2.75
CA CYS A 118 7.30 -8.00 -2.15
C CYS A 118 7.62 -6.93 -1.12
N MET A 119 6.72 -5.97 -1.01
CA MET A 119 6.92 -4.77 -0.23
C MET A 119 6.33 -4.93 1.17
N ILE A 120 7.05 -4.42 2.16
CA ILE A 120 6.60 -4.32 3.54
C ILE A 120 6.73 -2.87 4.03
N MET A 121 5.91 -2.52 5.02
CA MET A 121 6.13 -1.37 5.91
C MET A 121 6.42 -1.90 7.32
N GLY A 122 7.15 -1.12 8.11
CA GLY A 122 7.55 -1.48 9.47
C GLY A 122 8.91 -2.14 9.57
N GLY A 123 9.16 -2.81 10.68
CA GLY A 123 10.44 -3.46 10.97
C GLY A 123 11.58 -2.46 10.97
N ALA A 124 12.67 -2.82 10.30
CA ALA A 124 13.84 -1.96 10.13
C ALA A 124 13.55 -0.68 9.31
N GLY A 125 12.44 -0.63 8.57
CA GLY A 125 12.04 0.52 7.77
C GLY A 125 11.14 1.53 8.50
N GLY A 126 10.61 1.20 9.68
CA GLY A 126 9.63 2.06 10.36
C GLY A 126 8.45 2.40 9.45
N ASN A 127 8.17 3.68 9.26
CA ASN A 127 7.09 4.11 8.35
C ASN A 127 7.46 4.09 6.86
N GLN A 128 8.70 3.75 6.52
CA GLN A 128 9.19 3.61 5.15
C GLN A 128 9.02 2.18 4.62
N TRP A 129 9.04 2.05 3.31
CA TRP A 129 8.89 0.78 2.60
C TRP A 129 10.22 0.06 2.47
N ASN A 130 10.19 -1.24 2.66
CA ASN A 130 11.31 -2.13 2.41
C ASN A 130 10.86 -3.32 1.55
N GLU A 131 11.83 -4.03 1.01
CA GLU A 131 11.64 -5.18 0.13
C GLU A 131 12.09 -6.46 0.82
N VAL A 132 11.28 -7.51 0.66
CA VAL A 132 11.55 -8.85 1.17
C VAL A 132 11.20 -9.88 0.10
N SER A 133 11.67 -11.12 0.28
CA SER A 133 11.19 -12.24 -0.51
C SER A 133 9.68 -12.42 -0.31
N CYS A 134 8.94 -12.58 -1.41
CA CYS A 134 7.49 -12.87 -1.35
C CYS A 134 7.16 -14.19 -0.64
N SER A 135 8.10 -15.14 -0.60
CA SER A 135 7.97 -16.41 0.12
C SER A 135 8.29 -16.30 1.61
N SER A 136 8.78 -15.15 2.09
CA SER A 136 9.09 -14.95 3.50
C SER A 136 7.84 -15.18 4.35
N ALA A 137 7.89 -16.17 5.24
CA ALA A 137 6.74 -16.66 6.00
C ALA A 137 6.58 -15.98 7.37
N ALA A 138 6.89 -14.68 7.49
CA ALA A 138 6.99 -14.03 8.81
C ALA A 138 6.50 -12.57 8.82
N ALA A 139 5.47 -12.24 8.05
CA ALA A 139 4.89 -10.91 8.11
C ALA A 139 3.38 -10.95 8.41
N ARG A 140 2.93 -9.87 9.04
CA ARG A 140 1.53 -9.46 9.14
C ARG A 140 1.14 -8.78 7.82
N PHE A 141 -0.06 -8.24 7.70
CA PHE A 141 -0.44 -7.55 6.45
C PHE A 141 -1.46 -6.44 6.68
N VAL A 142 -1.51 -5.51 5.74
CA VAL A 142 -2.50 -4.42 5.73
C VAL A 142 -3.36 -4.54 4.47
N CYS A 143 -4.68 -4.54 4.67
CA CYS A 143 -5.64 -4.46 3.58
C CYS A 143 -6.12 -3.02 3.40
N ALA A 144 -6.44 -2.65 2.17
CA ALA A 144 -7.19 -1.46 1.81
C ALA A 144 -8.58 -1.84 1.31
N PHE A 145 -9.57 -1.04 1.66
CA PHE A 145 -10.95 -1.13 1.23
C PHE A 145 -11.36 0.22 0.66
N VAL A 146 -11.90 0.22 -0.56
CA VAL A 146 -12.42 1.44 -1.19
C VAL A 146 -13.89 1.56 -0.77
N SER A 147 -14.21 2.67 -0.11
CA SER A 147 -15.59 3.08 0.23
C SER A 147 -16.05 4.21 -0.65
#